data_AF-A0A922TAN5-F1
#
_entry.id   AF-A0A922TAN5-F1
#
_cell.length_a   1.000
_cell.length_b   1.000
_cell.length_c   1.000
_cell.angle_alpha   90.00
_cell.angle_beta   90.00
_cell.angle_gamma   90.00
#
_symmetry.space_group_name_H-M   'P 1'
#
loop_
_entity.id
_entity.type
_entity.pdbx_description
1 polymer ?
#
loop_
_entity_poly.entity_id
_entity_poly.type
_entity_poly.pdbx_seq_one_letter_code
_entity_poly.pdbx_strand_id
1 'polypeptide(L)'
;MIASAGLNPADILQLAAAIQSQRLNYGGAGGTANALTVALTPVLLAYTAGLPVRVRATADNTGAATLNINGLGAKAVVTPTNTALLAGDIKNGMILNLFFDPVLDKFVFPAAASAVRQVTPSYMTFSSGSITLSDSVLTNINLAAAVQKFSGGTTISTTSMTIGTADAGLWQLGVSAFINDASAGGSVASFVRRNGSDIASATTLRDSASAMNKAANASVVYPLAAGDVITFVVGQSNMGATRTMQRVDASAARLGNS
;
A
#
# COMPACT_ATOMS: atom_id res chain seq x y z
N MET A 1 22.86 3.92 -44.64
CA MET A 1 22.50 3.48 -46.01
C MET A 1 22.11 2.01 -45.96
N ILE A 2 21.10 1.58 -46.71
CA ILE A 2 20.53 0.22 -46.73
C ILE A 2 21.56 -0.93 -46.87
N ALA A 3 22.73 -0.67 -47.47
CA ALA A 3 23.84 -1.61 -47.56
C ALA A 3 24.44 -2.01 -46.18
N SER A 4 24.34 -1.15 -45.16
CA SER A 4 24.85 -1.45 -43.81
C SER A 4 24.00 -2.49 -43.04
N ALA A 5 22.87 -2.91 -43.62
CA ALA A 5 22.03 -4.00 -43.12
C ALA A 5 22.25 -5.33 -43.89
N GLY A 6 23.18 -5.36 -44.87
CA GLY A 6 23.43 -6.54 -45.71
C GLY A 6 22.38 -6.78 -46.81
N LEU A 7 21.63 -5.75 -47.22
CA LEU A 7 20.53 -5.84 -48.19
C LEU A 7 20.86 -5.11 -49.49
N ASN A 8 20.47 -5.69 -50.64
CA ASN A 8 20.61 -5.05 -51.94
C ASN A 8 19.39 -4.15 -52.22
N PRO A 9 19.54 -2.82 -52.35
CA PRO A 9 18.43 -1.90 -52.60
C PRO A 9 17.69 -2.11 -53.94
N ALA A 10 18.30 -2.81 -54.90
CA ALA A 10 17.68 -3.09 -56.19
C ALA A 10 16.64 -4.24 -56.14
N ASP A 11 16.57 -4.98 -55.03
CA ASP A 11 15.65 -6.10 -54.85
C ASP A 11 14.48 -5.67 -53.95
N ILE A 12 13.39 -5.21 -54.58
CA ILE A 12 12.18 -4.71 -53.90
C ILE A 12 11.60 -5.77 -52.95
N LEU A 13 11.82 -7.06 -53.23
CA LEU A 13 11.36 -8.16 -52.38
C LEU A 13 12.17 -8.28 -51.07
N GLN A 14 13.47 -7.99 -51.08
CA GLN A 14 14.28 -7.98 -49.86
C GLN A 14 13.91 -6.83 -48.93
N LEU A 15 13.64 -5.64 -49.49
CA LEU A 15 13.17 -4.50 -48.71
C LEU A 15 11.79 -4.80 -48.08
N ALA A 16 10.87 -5.37 -48.87
CA ALA A 16 9.56 -5.79 -48.37
C ALA A 16 9.68 -6.82 -47.24
N ALA A 17 10.54 -7.84 -47.39
CA ALA A 17 10.80 -8.84 -46.36
C ALA A 17 11.40 -8.22 -45.08
N ALA A 18 12.32 -7.27 -45.20
CA ALA A 18 12.91 -6.58 -44.05
C ALA A 18 11.86 -5.77 -43.28
N ILE A 19 10.99 -5.03 -43.98
CA ILE A 19 9.89 -4.27 -43.39
C ILE A 19 8.90 -5.20 -42.68
N GLN A 20 8.47 -6.28 -43.34
CA GLN A 20 7.53 -7.25 -42.77
C GLN A 20 8.09 -7.98 -41.55
N SER A 21 9.38 -8.30 -41.54
CA SER A 21 10.02 -9.00 -40.42
C SER A 21 10.07 -8.16 -39.13
N GLN A 22 10.00 -6.83 -39.25
CA GLN A 22 10.23 -5.87 -38.17
C GLN A 22 11.55 -6.09 -37.39
N ARG A 23 12.52 -6.81 -37.96
CA ARG A 23 13.76 -7.17 -37.26
C ARG A 23 14.61 -5.96 -36.85
N LEU A 24 14.43 -4.84 -37.53
CA LEU A 24 15.19 -3.61 -37.30
C LEU A 24 14.80 -2.87 -36.02
N ASN A 25 13.62 -3.16 -35.45
CA ASN A 25 13.14 -2.51 -34.23
C ASN A 25 13.00 -3.49 -33.05
N TYR A 26 13.62 -4.66 -33.14
CA TYR A 26 13.62 -5.69 -32.10
C TYR A 26 15.03 -5.96 -31.59
N GLY A 27 15.18 -6.11 -30.27
CA GLY A 27 16.44 -6.52 -29.65
C GLY A 27 16.26 -7.21 -28.30
N GLY A 28 17.23 -8.02 -27.91
CA GLY A 28 17.31 -8.55 -26.55
C GLY A 28 17.84 -7.49 -25.58
N ALA A 29 17.30 -7.45 -24.36
CA ALA A 29 17.80 -6.58 -23.30
C ALA A 29 19.14 -7.11 -22.77
N GLY A 30 20.14 -6.24 -22.76
CA GLY A 30 21.31 -6.35 -21.88
C GLY A 30 21.14 -5.48 -20.63
N GLY A 31 22.25 -5.22 -19.93
CA GLY A 31 22.26 -4.38 -18.74
C GLY A 31 21.70 -5.09 -17.50
N THR A 32 21.03 -4.33 -16.63
CA THR A 32 20.39 -4.86 -15.41
C THR A 32 18.87 -4.83 -15.53
N ALA A 33 18.18 -5.45 -14.58
CA ALA A 33 16.72 -5.49 -14.52
C ALA A 33 16.02 -4.11 -14.54
N ASN A 34 16.70 -3.07 -14.04
CA ASN A 34 16.18 -1.69 -13.99
C ASN A 34 16.93 -0.73 -14.93
N ALA A 35 18.06 -1.14 -15.51
CA ALA A 35 18.83 -0.34 -16.47
C ALA A 35 19.04 -1.17 -17.74
N LEU A 36 18.02 -1.21 -18.59
CA LEU A 36 18.00 -2.00 -19.80
C LEU A 36 18.85 -1.32 -20.88
N THR A 37 19.61 -2.11 -21.61
CA THR A 37 20.34 -1.66 -22.80
C THR A 37 19.95 -2.49 -24.00
N VAL A 38 19.86 -1.88 -25.18
CA VAL A 38 19.58 -2.58 -26.44
C VAL A 38 20.52 -2.11 -27.53
N ALA A 39 21.11 -3.05 -28.28
CA ALA A 39 21.89 -2.76 -29.47
C ALA A 39 21.08 -3.14 -30.71
N LEU A 40 20.49 -2.16 -31.39
CA LEU A 40 19.80 -2.39 -32.66
C LEU A 40 20.82 -2.36 -33.81
N THR A 41 20.52 -3.14 -34.86
CA THR A 41 21.28 -3.19 -36.10
C THR A 41 20.33 -3.05 -37.29
N PRO A 42 20.47 -2.02 -38.14
CA PRO A 42 21.44 -0.91 -38.06
C PRO A 42 21.33 -0.05 -36.79
N VAL A 43 22.43 0.61 -36.44
CA VAL A 43 22.52 1.50 -35.28
C VAL A 43 21.50 2.63 -35.40
N LEU A 44 20.70 2.80 -34.35
CA LEU A 44 19.82 3.95 -34.22
C LEU A 44 20.65 5.22 -33.96
N LEU A 45 20.38 6.30 -34.69
CA LEU A 45 21.15 7.55 -34.60
C LEU A 45 20.56 8.57 -33.62
N ALA A 46 19.25 8.53 -33.41
CA ALA A 46 18.53 9.41 -32.49
C ALA A 46 17.18 8.81 -32.11
N TYR A 47 16.64 9.20 -30.96
CA TYR A 47 15.25 8.94 -30.62
C TYR A 47 14.35 9.94 -31.37
N THR A 48 13.43 9.42 -32.18
CA THR A 48 12.47 10.22 -32.94
C THR A 48 11.06 10.02 -32.39
N ALA A 49 10.20 11.02 -32.61
CA ALA A 49 8.82 10.98 -32.14
C ALA A 49 8.09 9.71 -32.61
N GLY A 50 7.49 8.98 -31.67
CA GLY A 50 6.72 7.78 -31.96
C GLY A 50 7.54 6.55 -32.34
N LEU A 51 8.87 6.59 -32.21
CA LEU A 51 9.75 5.45 -32.50
C LEU A 51 9.29 4.19 -31.76
N PRO A 52 8.83 3.13 -32.47
CA PRO A 52 8.44 1.88 -31.85
C PRO A 52 9.66 0.97 -31.69
N VAL A 53 9.88 0.44 -30.49
CA VAL A 53 10.95 -0.52 -30.19
C VAL A 53 10.41 -1.69 -29.39
N ARG A 54 10.86 -2.89 -29.74
CA ARG A 54 10.51 -4.13 -29.06
C ARG A 54 11.73 -4.71 -28.35
N VAL A 55 11.62 -4.87 -27.04
CA VAL A 55 12.75 -5.30 -26.21
C VAL A 55 12.39 -6.56 -25.46
N ARG A 56 13.13 -7.65 -25.66
CA ARG A 56 12.93 -8.88 -24.87
C ARG A 56 13.70 -8.76 -23.55
N ALA A 57 13.00 -8.63 -22.44
CA ALA A 57 13.57 -8.53 -21.11
C ALA A 57 14.24 -9.84 -20.67
N THR A 58 15.30 -9.74 -19.87
CA THR A 58 16.11 -10.86 -19.37
C THR A 58 16.04 -11.03 -17.84
N ALA A 59 15.32 -10.14 -17.15
CA ALA A 59 15.12 -10.19 -15.70
C ALA A 59 13.83 -9.46 -15.31
N ASP A 60 13.31 -9.78 -14.14
CA ASP A 60 12.20 -9.07 -13.50
C ASP A 60 12.72 -7.74 -12.93
N ASN A 61 12.07 -6.62 -13.25
CA ASN A 61 12.45 -5.34 -12.65
C ASN A 61 12.07 -5.30 -11.16
N THR A 62 12.85 -4.56 -10.38
CA THR A 62 12.64 -4.38 -8.94
C THR A 62 12.23 -2.95 -8.57
N GLY A 63 12.03 -2.09 -9.56
CA GLY A 63 11.59 -0.71 -9.40
C GLY A 63 11.51 0.01 -10.74
N ALA A 64 11.72 1.34 -10.72
CA ALA A 64 11.74 2.16 -11.92
C ALA A 64 12.82 1.68 -12.90
N ALA A 65 12.47 1.65 -14.19
CA ALA A 65 13.37 1.16 -15.23
C ALA A 65 13.73 2.25 -16.25
N THR A 66 14.90 2.11 -16.86
CA THR A 66 15.37 2.95 -17.98
C THR A 66 15.77 2.08 -19.17
N LEU A 67 15.71 2.64 -20.38
CA LEU A 67 16.20 2.03 -21.60
C LEU A 67 17.25 2.93 -22.26
N ASN A 68 18.40 2.35 -22.63
CA ASN A 68 19.43 2.99 -23.46
C ASN A 68 19.64 2.18 -24.74
N ILE A 69 19.33 2.75 -25.89
CA ILE A 69 19.49 2.10 -27.20
C ILE A 69 20.75 2.62 -27.88
N ASN A 70 21.63 1.71 -28.31
CA ASN A 70 22.87 2.02 -29.02
C ASN A 70 23.75 3.10 -28.36
N GLY A 71 23.63 3.32 -27.05
CA GLY A 71 24.40 4.34 -26.33
C GLY A 71 23.92 5.78 -26.51
N LEU A 72 22.72 6.01 -27.07
CA LEU A 72 22.15 7.36 -27.28
C LEU A 72 21.77 8.10 -25.99
N GLY A 73 21.79 7.40 -24.86
CA GLY A 73 21.42 7.93 -23.55
C GLY A 73 20.22 7.19 -22.97
N ALA A 74 20.25 6.98 -21.65
CA ALA A 74 19.18 6.31 -20.93
C ALA A 74 17.95 7.22 -20.81
N LYS A 75 16.79 6.70 -21.21
CA LYS A 75 15.48 7.35 -21.01
C LYS A 75 14.65 6.51 -20.06
N ALA A 76 13.85 7.15 -19.20
CA ALA A 76 12.96 6.41 -18.30
C ALA A 76 11.89 5.65 -19.11
N VAL A 77 11.52 4.47 -18.62
CA VAL A 77 10.37 3.71 -19.11
C VAL A 77 9.21 3.96 -18.16
N VAL A 78 8.06 4.36 -18.69
CA VAL A 78 6.88 4.75 -17.92
C VAL A 78 5.61 4.07 -18.43
N THR A 79 4.59 4.04 -17.58
CA THR A 79 3.23 3.65 -17.97
C THR A 79 2.60 4.70 -18.90
N PRO A 80 1.44 4.42 -19.53
CA PRO A 80 0.67 5.41 -20.29
C PRO A 80 0.28 6.67 -19.51
N THR A 81 0.23 6.60 -18.17
CA THR A 81 -0.11 7.73 -17.30
C THR A 81 1.13 8.49 -16.82
N ASN A 82 2.29 8.27 -17.44
CA ASN A 82 3.58 8.91 -17.10
C ASN A 82 4.05 8.61 -15.66
N THR A 83 3.65 7.47 -15.10
CA THR A 83 4.20 6.99 -13.82
C THR A 83 5.40 6.07 -14.07
N ALA A 84 6.38 6.12 -13.17
CA ALA A 84 7.49 5.17 -13.20
C ALA A 84 6.97 3.73 -13.04
N LEU A 85 7.67 2.77 -13.66
CA LEU A 85 7.40 1.36 -13.43
C LEU A 85 7.68 0.95 -11.99
N LEU A 86 6.93 -0.05 -11.53
CA LEU A 86 7.06 -0.70 -10.24
C LEU A 86 7.70 -2.08 -10.39
N ALA A 87 8.19 -2.63 -9.28
CA ALA A 87 8.74 -3.97 -9.24
C ALA A 87 7.76 -5.00 -9.83
N GLY A 88 8.21 -5.78 -10.80
CA GLY A 88 7.42 -6.82 -11.47
C GLY A 88 6.61 -6.37 -12.68
N ASP A 89 6.59 -5.08 -13.04
CA ASP A 89 5.95 -4.59 -14.28
C ASP A 89 6.63 -5.13 -15.54
N ILE A 90 7.93 -5.42 -15.46
CA ILE A 90 8.71 -6.12 -16.47
C ILE A 90 9.00 -7.52 -15.93
N LYS A 91 8.68 -8.54 -16.71
CA LYS A 91 8.98 -9.94 -16.40
C LYS A 91 10.05 -10.51 -17.32
N ASN A 92 10.89 -11.41 -16.78
CA ASN A 92 11.87 -12.13 -17.58
C ASN A 92 11.20 -12.82 -18.78
N GLY A 93 11.78 -12.65 -19.97
CA GLY A 93 11.27 -13.18 -21.22
C GLY A 93 10.15 -12.36 -21.87
N MET A 94 9.60 -11.35 -21.19
CA MET A 94 8.57 -10.46 -21.73
C MET A 94 9.10 -9.63 -22.89
N ILE A 95 8.30 -9.44 -23.94
CA ILE A 95 8.58 -8.50 -25.02
C ILE A 95 7.89 -7.17 -24.69
N LEU A 96 8.69 -6.15 -24.40
CA LEU A 96 8.25 -4.78 -24.13
C LEU A 96 8.00 -4.06 -25.45
N ASN A 97 6.75 -3.65 -25.72
CA ASN A 97 6.41 -2.76 -26.83
C ASN A 97 6.49 -1.32 -26.35
N LEU A 98 7.56 -0.61 -26.71
CA LEU A 98 7.89 0.72 -26.21
C LEU A 98 7.78 1.76 -27.32
N PHE A 99 7.31 2.96 -26.98
CA PHE A 99 7.20 4.08 -27.90
C PHE A 99 7.90 5.30 -27.31
N PHE A 100 8.78 5.94 -28.08
CA PHE A 100 9.42 7.16 -27.62
C PHE A 100 8.48 8.37 -27.71
N ASP A 101 8.26 9.04 -26.59
CA ASP A 101 7.53 10.30 -26.50
C ASP A 101 8.53 11.46 -26.27
N PRO A 102 8.69 12.38 -27.25
CA PRO A 102 9.64 13.49 -27.15
C PRO A 102 9.16 14.60 -26.21
N VAL A 103 7.87 14.68 -25.88
CA VAL A 103 7.32 15.67 -24.92
C VAL A 103 7.65 15.25 -23.50
N LEU A 104 7.54 13.95 -23.21
CA LEU A 104 7.93 13.39 -21.92
C LEU A 104 9.44 13.15 -21.81
N ASP A 105 10.14 13.05 -22.96
CA ASP A 105 11.51 12.57 -23.09
C ASP A 105 11.71 11.17 -22.48
N LYS A 106 10.76 10.27 -22.75
CA LYS A 106 10.65 8.93 -22.13
C LYS A 106 10.14 7.88 -23.12
N PHE A 107 10.34 6.61 -22.78
CA PHE A 107 9.65 5.50 -23.43
C PHE A 107 8.36 5.16 -22.70
N VAL A 108 7.23 5.19 -23.41
CA VAL A 108 5.93 4.73 -22.90
C VAL A 108 5.80 3.24 -23.16
N PHE A 109 5.43 2.49 -22.13
CA PHE A 109 5.13 1.06 -22.19
C PHE A 109 3.61 0.83 -22.02
N PRO A 110 2.83 0.68 -23.10
CA PRO A 110 1.37 0.60 -23.00
C PRO A 110 0.82 -0.63 -22.27
N ALA A 111 1.60 -1.71 -22.27
CA ALA A 111 1.27 -2.95 -21.59
C ALA A 111 1.79 -3.00 -20.15
N ALA A 112 2.45 -1.94 -19.66
CA ALA A 112 2.61 -1.78 -18.22
C ALA A 112 1.21 -1.67 -17.63
N ALA A 113 0.74 -2.76 -17.01
CA ALA A 113 -0.42 -2.66 -16.16
C ALA A 113 -0.10 -1.54 -15.16
N SER A 114 -1.00 -0.57 -15.00
CA SER A 114 -1.01 0.16 -13.74
C SER A 114 -1.22 -0.93 -12.71
N ALA A 115 -0.18 -1.34 -11.99
CA ALA A 115 -0.36 -2.27 -10.89
C ALA A 115 -1.52 -1.69 -10.09
N VAL A 116 -2.62 -2.45 -9.97
CA VAL A 116 -3.69 -2.08 -9.03
C VAL A 116 -2.92 -1.80 -7.77
N ARG A 117 -2.97 -0.56 -7.29
CA ARG A 117 -2.31 -0.18 -6.04
C ARG A 117 -2.98 -1.07 -5.01
N GLN A 118 -2.38 -2.22 -4.73
CA GLN A 118 -2.76 -3.04 -3.60
C GLN A 118 -2.23 -2.21 -2.42
N VAL A 119 -3.02 -1.20 -2.06
CA VAL A 119 -2.89 -0.56 -0.76
C VAL A 119 -3.25 -1.70 0.17
N THR A 120 -2.26 -2.46 0.62
CA THR A 120 -2.46 -3.38 1.72
C THR A 120 -2.93 -2.49 2.86
N PRO A 121 -4.20 -2.56 3.25
CA PRO A 121 -4.69 -1.65 4.27
C PRO A 121 -3.94 -1.97 5.56
N SER A 122 -3.41 -0.95 6.24
CA SER A 122 -2.81 -1.14 7.57
C SER A 122 -3.92 -1.10 8.60
N TYR A 123 -4.30 -2.24 9.16
CA TYR A 123 -5.39 -2.30 10.13
C TYR A 123 -5.22 -3.37 11.20
N MET A 124 -5.97 -3.19 12.28
CA MET A 124 -6.20 -4.16 13.34
C MET A 124 -7.70 -4.22 13.65
N THR A 125 -8.18 -5.42 13.97
CA THR A 125 -9.46 -5.62 14.65
C THR A 125 -9.28 -6.56 15.83
N PHE A 126 -10.06 -6.36 16.88
CA PHE A 126 -10.02 -7.17 18.08
C PHE A 126 -11.40 -7.21 18.75
N SER A 127 -11.73 -8.35 19.36
CA SER A 127 -12.87 -8.49 20.26
C SER A 127 -12.44 -9.34 21.46
N SER A 128 -12.67 -8.84 22.67
CA SER A 128 -12.19 -9.49 23.89
C SER A 128 -13.00 -10.74 24.29
N GLY A 129 -14.20 -10.92 23.73
CA GLY A 129 -15.23 -11.71 24.42
C GLY A 129 -15.57 -11.10 25.79
N SER A 130 -16.24 -11.86 26.64
CA SER A 130 -16.67 -11.37 27.97
C SER A 130 -15.47 -11.03 28.85
N ILE A 131 -15.48 -9.83 29.45
CA ILE A 131 -14.43 -9.39 30.38
C ILE A 131 -15.03 -8.81 31.66
N THR A 132 -14.33 -9.01 32.76
CA THR A 132 -14.74 -8.51 34.07
C THR A 132 -13.88 -7.30 34.45
N LEU A 133 -14.53 -6.19 34.80
CA LEU A 133 -13.90 -4.91 35.12
C LEU A 133 -14.22 -4.50 36.56
N SER A 134 -13.17 -4.22 37.33
CA SER A 134 -13.29 -3.65 38.67
C SER A 134 -13.88 -2.24 38.62
N ASP A 135 -14.55 -1.85 39.70
CA ASP A 135 -15.09 -0.51 39.85
C ASP A 135 -14.00 0.56 39.85
N SER A 136 -14.23 1.65 39.12
CA SER A 136 -13.36 2.83 39.05
C SER A 136 -11.91 2.52 38.64
N VAL A 137 -11.66 1.40 37.97
CA VAL A 137 -10.36 1.03 37.41
C VAL A 137 -10.40 1.16 35.89
N LEU A 138 -9.41 1.89 35.35
CA LEU A 138 -9.16 1.93 33.93
C LEU A 138 -8.28 0.74 33.52
N THR A 139 -8.78 -0.05 32.59
CA THR A 139 -8.15 -1.29 32.13
C THR A 139 -7.77 -1.16 30.67
N ASN A 140 -6.48 -1.33 30.38
CA ASN A 140 -6.03 -1.49 28.99
C ASN A 140 -6.52 -2.82 28.44
N ILE A 141 -7.04 -2.80 27.22
CA ILE A 141 -7.50 -4.02 26.56
C ILE A 141 -6.30 -4.87 26.14
N ASN A 142 -6.41 -6.18 26.35
CA ASN A 142 -5.40 -7.12 25.91
C ASN A 142 -5.53 -7.39 24.40
N LEU A 143 -4.60 -6.89 23.60
CA LEU A 143 -4.58 -6.98 22.14
C LEU A 143 -3.81 -8.20 21.61
N ALA A 144 -3.37 -9.13 22.46
CA ALA A 144 -2.50 -10.25 22.05
C ALA A 144 -3.10 -11.16 20.96
N ALA A 145 -4.44 -11.23 20.88
CA ALA A 145 -5.16 -11.99 19.86
C ALA A 145 -5.77 -11.10 18.75
N ALA A 146 -5.30 -9.86 18.59
CA ALA A 146 -5.77 -8.96 17.54
C ALA A 146 -5.46 -9.53 16.15
N VAL A 147 -6.43 -9.46 15.25
CA VAL A 147 -6.23 -9.76 13.84
C VAL A 147 -5.65 -8.51 13.20
N GLN A 148 -4.47 -8.64 12.59
CA GLN A 148 -3.71 -7.51 12.05
C GLN A 148 -3.27 -7.75 10.62
N LYS A 149 -3.27 -6.68 9.82
CA LYS A 149 -2.58 -6.61 8.52
C LYS A 149 -1.92 -5.26 8.45
N PHE A 150 -0.65 -5.17 8.81
CA PHE A 150 0.12 -3.93 8.71
C PHE A 150 0.99 -3.94 7.46
N SER A 151 1.21 -2.76 6.87
CA SER A 151 2.04 -2.62 5.67
C SER A 151 3.53 -2.76 5.97
N GLY A 152 3.94 -2.46 7.22
CA GLY A 152 5.28 -2.72 7.72
C GLY A 152 5.68 -1.86 8.93
N GLY A 153 6.25 -2.48 9.95
CA GLY A 153 6.86 -1.80 11.10
C GLY A 153 5.91 -1.50 12.26
N THR A 154 4.59 -1.48 12.07
CA THR A 154 3.65 -1.41 13.20
C THR A 154 3.66 -2.73 13.96
N THR A 155 3.71 -2.65 15.28
CA THR A 155 3.72 -3.82 16.16
C THR A 155 2.60 -3.75 17.20
N ILE A 156 2.12 -4.93 17.62
CA ILE A 156 1.18 -5.08 18.72
C ILE A 156 1.93 -5.71 19.90
N SER A 157 1.83 -5.07 21.06
CA SER A 157 2.16 -5.66 22.35
C SER A 157 0.89 -6.21 23.00
N THR A 158 1.01 -6.79 24.19
CA THR A 158 -0.17 -7.26 24.94
C THR A 158 -1.22 -6.18 25.13
N THR A 159 -0.88 -4.90 25.25
CA THR A 159 -1.86 -3.84 25.58
C THR A 159 -1.77 -2.61 24.69
N SER A 160 -0.91 -2.62 23.69
CA SER A 160 -0.67 -1.44 22.85
C SER A 160 -0.37 -1.78 21.41
N MET A 161 -0.56 -0.78 20.55
CA MET A 161 -0.13 -0.76 19.15
C MET A 161 0.92 0.34 18.99
N THR A 162 2.08 0.05 18.41
CA THR A 162 3.11 1.05 18.14
C THR A 162 3.23 1.25 16.63
N ILE A 163 3.06 2.49 16.17
CA ILE A 163 3.05 2.81 14.73
C ILE A 163 4.43 2.69 14.11
N GLY A 164 4.53 1.95 13.01
CA GLY A 164 5.74 1.81 12.21
C GLY A 164 5.98 2.95 11.24
N THR A 165 7.21 3.08 10.74
CA THR A 165 7.58 4.10 9.75
C THR A 165 6.80 3.99 8.44
N ALA A 166 6.54 2.78 7.93
CA ALA A 166 5.76 2.59 6.70
C ALA A 166 4.25 2.82 6.89
N ASP A 167 3.80 2.92 8.14
CA ASP A 167 2.41 2.96 8.57
C ASP A 167 1.99 4.31 9.16
N ALA A 168 2.90 5.29 9.26
CA ALA A 168 2.58 6.64 9.65
C ALA A 168 1.57 7.30 8.68
N GLY A 169 0.69 8.15 9.22
CA GLY A 169 -0.31 8.87 8.43
C GLY A 169 -1.62 9.08 9.19
N LEU A 170 -2.73 9.16 8.46
CA LEU A 170 -4.06 9.39 9.05
C LEU A 170 -4.72 8.07 9.42
N TRP A 171 -5.18 7.95 10.67
CA TRP A 171 -5.77 6.71 11.21
C TRP A 171 -7.17 6.93 11.74
N GLN A 172 -8.08 6.01 11.45
CA GLN A 172 -9.32 5.84 12.19
C GLN A 172 -9.11 4.83 13.31
N LEU A 173 -9.40 5.24 14.54
CA LEU A 173 -9.26 4.45 15.76
C LEU A 173 -10.62 4.32 16.43
N GLY A 174 -10.87 3.19 17.09
CA GLY A 174 -12.11 3.00 17.83
C GLY A 174 -12.04 1.94 18.91
N VAL A 175 -12.76 2.17 20.01
CA VAL A 175 -13.02 1.18 21.05
C VAL A 175 -14.48 1.28 21.52
N SER A 176 -15.08 0.12 21.74
CA SER A 176 -16.47 -0.04 22.13
C SER A 176 -16.60 -1.04 23.26
N ALA A 177 -17.08 -0.60 24.42
CA ALA A 177 -17.39 -1.47 25.55
C ALA A 177 -18.89 -1.77 25.59
N PHE A 178 -19.29 -3.04 25.41
CA PHE A 178 -20.67 -3.49 25.38
C PHE A 178 -21.09 -4.10 26.71
N ILE A 179 -22.25 -3.69 27.22
CA ILE A 179 -22.73 -4.07 28.56
C ILE A 179 -24.13 -4.65 28.48
N ASN A 180 -24.29 -5.85 29.01
CA ASN A 180 -25.56 -6.58 29.08
C ASN A 180 -25.89 -7.01 30.52
N ASP A 181 -25.79 -6.08 31.47
CA ASP A 181 -26.31 -6.29 32.83
C ASP A 181 -27.58 -5.45 33.08
N ALA A 182 -28.38 -5.83 34.08
CA ALA A 182 -29.62 -5.14 34.47
C ALA A 182 -29.42 -4.17 35.65
N SER A 183 -28.18 -3.76 35.92
CA SER A 183 -27.83 -2.95 37.08
C SER A 183 -28.27 -1.48 36.89
N ALA A 184 -28.96 -0.91 37.88
CA ALA A 184 -29.21 0.52 37.99
C ALA A 184 -27.99 1.25 38.57
N GLY A 185 -27.64 2.41 38.02
CA GLY A 185 -26.54 3.24 38.51
C GLY A 185 -25.21 2.98 37.80
N GLY A 186 -24.35 4.00 37.86
CA GLY A 186 -22.98 3.93 37.34
C GLY A 186 -22.81 4.35 35.89
N SER A 187 -21.58 4.20 35.40
CA SER A 187 -21.17 4.57 34.04
C SER A 187 -20.22 3.53 33.46
N VAL A 188 -20.12 3.51 32.15
CA VAL A 188 -19.03 2.83 31.45
C VAL A 188 -18.41 3.81 30.48
N ALA A 189 -17.09 3.81 30.42
CA ALA A 189 -16.32 4.68 29.57
C ALA A 189 -15.33 3.89 28.73
N SER A 190 -15.10 4.38 27.52
CA SER A 190 -14.11 3.87 26.59
C SER A 190 -13.22 5.03 26.16
N PHE A 191 -11.92 4.75 25.99
CA PHE A 191 -10.91 5.74 25.65
C PHE A 191 -9.95 5.20 24.59
N VAL A 192 -9.62 6.05 23.63
CA VAL A 192 -8.45 5.86 22.76
C VAL A 192 -7.37 6.80 23.25
N ARG A 193 -6.21 6.25 23.59
CA ARG A 193 -5.05 7.03 24.04
C ARG A 193 -3.91 6.97 23.05
N ARG A 194 -3.22 8.09 22.88
CA ARG A 194 -1.93 8.20 22.22
C ARG A 194 -0.89 8.61 23.25
N ASN A 195 0.18 7.83 23.38
CA ASN A 195 1.30 8.10 24.30
C ASN A 195 0.81 8.41 25.74
N GLY A 196 -0.23 7.71 26.18
CA GLY A 196 -0.86 7.87 27.50
C GLY A 196 -1.92 8.98 27.61
N SER A 197 -2.05 9.88 26.61
CA SER A 197 -3.05 10.95 26.61
C SER A 197 -4.32 10.56 25.85
N ASP A 198 -5.49 10.88 26.39
CA ASP A 198 -6.78 10.62 25.74
C ASP A 198 -6.92 11.48 24.47
N ILE A 199 -7.15 10.83 23.32
CA ILE A 199 -7.47 11.47 22.04
C ILE A 199 -8.92 11.23 21.60
N ALA A 200 -9.60 10.28 22.24
CA ALA A 200 -11.03 10.06 22.14
C ALA A 200 -11.56 9.48 23.44
N SER A 201 -12.75 9.88 23.84
CA SER A 201 -13.44 9.30 25.01
C SER A 201 -14.94 9.27 24.76
N ALA A 202 -15.61 8.27 25.30
CA ALA A 202 -17.06 8.23 25.35
C ALA A 202 -17.50 7.59 26.65
N THR A 203 -18.60 8.10 27.22
CA THR A 203 -19.19 7.60 28.46
C THR A 203 -20.67 7.37 28.24
N THR A 204 -21.16 6.23 28.71
CA THR A 204 -22.58 5.94 28.76
C THR A 204 -23.02 5.84 30.22
N LEU A 205 -23.96 6.69 30.61
CA LEU A 205 -24.57 6.68 31.93
C LEU A 205 -25.72 5.65 31.97
N ARG A 206 -25.91 5.04 33.15
CA ARG A 206 -27.07 4.20 33.43
C ARG A 206 -27.93 4.81 34.52
N ASP A 207 -28.99 5.45 34.07
CA ASP A 207 -30.03 6.10 34.87
C ASP A 207 -31.19 5.16 35.25
N SER A 208 -31.32 3.96 34.64
CA SER A 208 -32.40 3.00 34.95
C SER A 208 -32.05 1.54 34.59
N ALA A 209 -32.52 0.58 35.40
CA ALA A 209 -32.28 -0.88 35.29
C ALA A 209 -32.85 -1.54 34.02
N SER A 210 -33.67 -0.83 33.24
CA SER A 210 -34.45 -1.36 32.13
C SER A 210 -33.78 -1.26 30.75
N ALA A 211 -32.55 -0.72 30.66
CA ALA A 211 -31.85 -0.54 29.40
C ALA A 211 -30.75 -1.60 29.20
N MET A 212 -31.13 -2.72 28.58
CA MET A 212 -30.19 -3.75 28.11
C MET A 212 -29.45 -3.28 26.85
N ASN A 213 -28.25 -3.82 26.58
CA ASN A 213 -27.47 -3.58 25.36
C ASN A 213 -26.98 -2.12 25.15
N LYS A 214 -26.41 -1.50 26.19
CA LYS A 214 -25.73 -0.21 26.05
C LYS A 214 -24.25 -0.41 25.68
N ALA A 215 -23.68 0.58 24.99
CA ALA A 215 -22.25 0.63 24.71
C ALA A 215 -21.67 2.03 24.93
N ALA A 216 -20.40 2.09 25.34
CA ALA A 216 -19.60 3.32 25.31
C ALA A 216 -18.64 3.23 24.12
N ASN A 217 -18.80 4.10 23.12
CA ASN A 217 -18.09 4.02 21.84
C ASN A 217 -17.23 5.27 21.63
N ALA A 218 -15.92 5.13 21.78
CA ALA A 218 -14.97 6.20 21.47
C ALA A 218 -14.36 5.92 20.10
N SER A 219 -14.41 6.89 19.18
CA SER A 219 -13.75 6.81 17.90
C SER A 219 -13.19 8.16 17.49
N VAL A 220 -12.07 8.15 16.78
CA VAL A 220 -11.39 9.36 16.29
C VAL A 220 -10.66 9.08 15.00
N VAL A 221 -10.61 10.07 14.13
CA VAL A 221 -9.64 10.12 13.03
C VAL A 221 -8.49 11.01 13.47
N TYR A 222 -7.28 10.47 13.55
CA TYR A 222 -6.14 11.17 14.15
C TYR A 222 -4.85 10.90 13.35
N PRO A 223 -3.99 11.92 13.12
CA PRO A 223 -2.70 11.74 12.47
C PRO A 223 -1.69 11.11 13.44
N LEU A 224 -1.06 10.01 13.02
CA LEU A 224 -0.06 9.29 13.81
C LEU A 224 1.28 9.23 13.09
N ALA A 225 2.35 9.48 13.85
CA ALA A 225 3.72 9.37 13.42
C ALA A 225 4.33 8.03 13.85
N ALA A 226 5.46 7.67 13.23
CA ALA A 226 6.23 6.50 13.63
C ALA A 226 6.65 6.61 15.11
N GLY A 227 6.50 5.52 15.86
CA GLY A 227 6.78 5.46 17.29
C GLY A 227 5.61 5.86 18.19
N ASP A 228 4.52 6.40 17.66
CA ASP A 228 3.32 6.65 18.45
C ASP A 228 2.74 5.35 18.99
N VAL A 229 2.38 5.36 20.28
CA VAL A 229 1.82 4.21 20.98
C VAL A 229 0.34 4.46 21.25
N ILE A 230 -0.50 3.57 20.73
CA ILE A 230 -1.94 3.58 20.93
C ILE A 230 -2.35 2.52 21.95
N THR A 231 -3.14 2.93 22.94
CA THR A 231 -3.77 2.01 23.89
C THR A 231 -5.28 2.23 23.90
N PHE A 232 -6.03 1.14 23.82
CA PHE A 232 -7.49 1.15 24.01
C PHE A 232 -7.80 0.82 25.46
N VAL A 233 -8.59 1.67 26.09
CA VAL A 233 -8.85 1.60 27.53
C VAL A 233 -10.34 1.62 27.77
N VAL A 234 -10.80 0.84 28.74
CA VAL A 234 -12.18 0.85 29.22
C VAL A 234 -12.20 0.99 30.73
N GLY A 235 -13.28 1.53 31.27
CA GLY A 235 -13.51 1.60 32.70
C GLY A 235 -14.99 1.61 33.00
N GLN A 236 -15.34 1.28 34.23
CA GLN A 236 -16.72 1.31 34.70
C GLN A 236 -16.78 1.92 36.11
N SER A 237 -17.89 2.58 36.42
CA SER A 237 -18.27 2.92 37.77
C SER A 237 -19.59 2.22 38.12
N ASN A 238 -19.67 1.65 39.32
CA ASN A 238 -20.81 0.91 39.85
C ASN A 238 -20.73 0.77 41.38
N MET A 239 -20.37 1.87 42.05
CA MET A 239 -20.45 1.98 43.52
C MET A 239 -19.73 0.84 44.27
N GLY A 240 -18.50 0.51 43.83
CA GLY A 240 -17.67 -0.53 44.43
C GLY A 240 -17.87 -1.94 43.88
N ALA A 241 -18.86 -2.18 43.02
CA ALA A 241 -19.12 -3.51 42.45
C ALA A 241 -18.43 -3.72 41.09
N THR A 242 -17.79 -4.87 40.94
CA THR A 242 -17.25 -5.36 39.67
C THR A 242 -18.37 -5.62 38.66
N ARG A 243 -18.09 -5.42 37.36
CA ARG A 243 -19.05 -5.66 36.28
C ARG A 243 -18.47 -6.52 35.18
N THR A 244 -19.32 -7.34 34.57
CA THR A 244 -18.96 -8.12 33.40
C THR A 244 -19.47 -7.42 32.13
N MET A 245 -18.55 -7.03 31.27
CA MET A 245 -18.85 -6.55 29.92
C MET A 245 -19.15 -7.76 29.04
N GLN A 246 -20.13 -7.64 28.14
CA GLN A 246 -20.42 -8.69 27.17
C GLN A 246 -19.21 -8.89 26.24
N ARG A 247 -18.63 -7.76 25.79
CA ARG A 247 -17.37 -7.71 25.05
C ARG A 247 -16.82 -6.29 24.99
N VAL A 248 -15.54 -6.19 24.66
CA VAL A 248 -14.92 -4.95 24.20
C VAL A 248 -14.34 -5.18 22.81
N ASP A 249 -14.74 -4.34 21.88
CA ASP A 249 -14.25 -4.35 20.51
C ASP A 249 -13.28 -3.17 20.32
N ALA A 250 -12.16 -3.42 19.64
CA ALA A 250 -11.18 -2.39 19.29
C ALA A 250 -10.81 -2.50 17.81
N SER A 251 -10.55 -1.35 17.19
CA SER A 251 -10.16 -1.28 15.78
C SER A 251 -9.22 -0.11 15.51
N ALA A 252 -8.33 -0.31 14.55
CA ALA A 252 -7.49 0.74 13.99
C ALA A 252 -7.35 0.49 12.49
N ALA A 253 -7.53 1.52 11.67
CA ALA A 253 -7.32 1.42 10.23
C ALA A 253 -6.67 2.70 9.70
N ARG A 254 -5.59 2.55 8.95
CA ARG A 254 -4.94 3.66 8.26
C ARG A 254 -5.76 4.04 7.03
N LEU A 255 -6.13 5.31 6.94
CA LEU A 255 -6.89 5.88 5.84
C LEU A 255 -5.99 6.39 4.72
N GLY A 256 -4.75 6.76 5.04
CA GLY A 256 -3.79 7.25 4.05
C GLY A 256 -2.62 7.97 4.68
N ASN A 257 -1.90 8.75 3.88
CA ASN A 257 -0.93 9.72 4.39
C ASN A 257 -1.68 10.90 5.02
N SER A 258 -1.13 11.46 6.10
CA SER A 258 -1.65 12.66 6.78
C SER A 258 -1.30 13.93 6.02
#